data_AF-A0A954XT92-F1
#
_entry.id   AF-A0A954XT92-F1
#
_cell.length_a   1.000
_cell.length_b   1.000
_cell.length_c   1.000
_cell.angle_alpha   90.00
_cell.angle_beta   90.00
_cell.angle_gamma   90.00
#
_symmetry.space_group_name_H-M   'P 1'
#
loop_
_entity.id
_entity.type
_entity.pdbx_description
1 polymer ?
#
loop_
_entity_poly.entity_id
_entity_poly.type
_entity_poly.pdbx_seq_one_letter_code
_entity_poly.pdbx_strand_id
1 'polypeptide(L)'
;KVAELQRKFSGASRLLNDMNNRLRHIRQAVLTIPDPEGSLRKQTSDLEDALDDIRQALYGDPVASRLDQDEPFPVATRLGYLGYEIYGSTAGLTKTHEEALTIALQEFQPQYDRLKKLANEDLKALEKDLEAAGAPYTPGRVPE
;
A
#
# COMPACT_ATOMS: atom_id res chain seq x y z
N LYS A 1 18.73 -11.84 -3.11
CA LYS A 1 17.64 -11.93 -2.10
C LYS A 1 17.26 -10.55 -1.55
N VAL A 2 18.15 -9.86 -0.81
CA VAL A 2 17.86 -8.50 -0.27
C VAL A 2 17.48 -7.49 -1.36
N ALA A 3 18.30 -7.35 -2.41
CA ALA A 3 18.01 -6.45 -3.53
C ALA A 3 16.69 -6.77 -4.26
N GLU A 4 16.30 -8.05 -4.33
CA GLU A 4 15.03 -8.45 -4.95
C GLU A 4 13.84 -8.03 -4.08
N LEU A 5 13.94 -8.22 -2.76
CA LEU A 5 12.93 -7.77 -1.80
C LEU A 5 12.80 -6.24 -1.82
N GLN A 6 13.92 -5.51 -1.82
CA GLN A 6 13.91 -4.05 -1.95
C GLN A 6 13.28 -3.57 -3.26
N ARG A 7 13.54 -4.26 -4.38
CA ARG A 7 12.89 -3.95 -5.66
C ARG A 7 11.37 -4.17 -5.59
N LYS A 8 10.93 -5.31 -5.04
CA LYS A 8 9.49 -5.60 -4.87
C LYS A 8 8.81 -4.60 -3.93
N PHE A 9 9.44 -4.31 -2.79
CA PHE A 9 8.98 -3.30 -1.84
C PHE A 9 8.85 -1.94 -2.52
N SER A 10 9.88 -1.47 -3.22
CA SER A 10 9.84 -0.19 -3.96
C SER A 10 8.70 -0.12 -4.97
N GLY A 11 8.42 -1.22 -5.68
CA GLY A 11 7.28 -1.32 -6.59
C GLY A 11 5.93 -1.24 -5.86
N ALA A 12 5.80 -1.96 -4.74
CA ALA A 12 4.61 -1.90 -3.90
C ALA A 12 4.38 -0.50 -3.30
N SER A 13 5.44 0.17 -2.85
CA SER A 13 5.39 1.55 -2.35
C SER A 13 4.86 2.52 -3.42
N ARG A 14 5.30 2.39 -4.67
CA ARG A 14 4.80 3.20 -5.78
C ARG A 14 3.33 2.90 -6.07
N LEU A 15 2.98 1.62 -6.19
CA LEU A 15 1.60 1.19 -6.42
C LEU A 15 0.65 1.72 -5.34
N LEU A 16 1.04 1.64 -4.06
CA LEU A 16 0.28 2.17 -2.94
C LEU A 16 0.02 3.69 -3.09
N ASN A 17 1.04 4.46 -3.45
CA ASN A 17 0.90 5.90 -3.67
C ASN A 17 0.02 6.21 -4.90
N ASP A 18 0.18 5.47 -5.99
CA ASP A 18 -0.63 5.64 -7.20
C ASP A 18 -2.11 5.33 -6.92
N MET A 19 -2.39 4.26 -6.17
CA MET A 19 -3.74 3.91 -5.76
C MET A 19 -4.35 4.97 -4.84
N ASN A 20 -3.60 5.47 -3.85
CA ASN A 20 -4.07 6.56 -2.99
C ASN A 20 -4.41 7.82 -3.80
N ASN A 21 -3.60 8.17 -4.80
CA ASN A 21 -3.89 9.30 -5.68
C ASN A 21 -5.15 9.06 -6.52
N ARG A 22 -5.35 7.84 -7.06
CA ARG A 22 -6.57 7.49 -7.80
C ARG A 22 -7.82 7.56 -6.92
N LEU A 23 -7.76 6.99 -5.71
CA LEU A 23 -8.88 7.03 -4.76
C LEU A 23 -9.26 8.45 -4.36
N ARG A 24 -8.29 9.37 -4.21
CA ARG A 24 -8.58 10.80 -3.99
C ARG A 24 -9.44 11.41 -5.10
N HIS A 25 -9.18 11.08 -6.35
CA HIS A 25 -9.99 11.54 -7.49
C HIS A 25 -11.35 10.86 -7.54
N ILE A 26 -11.38 9.55 -7.30
CA ILE A 26 -12.62 8.76 -7.22
C ILE A 26 -13.55 9.30 -6.13
N ARG A 27 -13.02 9.58 -4.94
CA ARG A 27 -13.76 10.19 -3.84
C ARG A 27 -14.45 11.47 -4.30
N GLN A 28 -13.79 12.34 -5.06
CA GLN A 28 -14.43 13.55 -5.60
C GLN A 28 -15.51 13.23 -6.63
N ALA A 29 -15.27 12.27 -7.54
CA ALA A 29 -16.27 11.88 -8.54
C ALA A 29 -17.53 11.30 -7.89
N VAL A 30 -17.40 10.46 -6.86
CA VAL A 30 -18.52 9.90 -6.09
C VAL A 30 -19.40 11.00 -5.48
N LEU A 31 -18.83 12.15 -5.10
CA LEU A 31 -19.60 13.26 -4.55
C LEU A 31 -20.53 13.93 -5.58
N THR A 32 -20.26 13.74 -6.88
CA THR A 32 -21.00 14.40 -7.96
C THR A 32 -22.20 13.60 -8.47
N ILE A 33 -22.33 12.34 -8.07
CA ILE A 33 -23.41 11.44 -8.49
C ILE A 33 -24.45 11.22 -7.38
N PRO A 34 -25.73 10.97 -7.75
CA PRO A 34 -26.73 10.46 -6.80
C PRO A 34 -26.35 9.06 -6.31
N ASP A 35 -26.09 8.92 -5.02
CA ASP A 35 -25.79 7.63 -4.36
C ASP A 35 -26.72 7.46 -3.14
N PRO A 36 -28.02 7.14 -3.37
CA PRO A 36 -29.03 7.15 -2.31
C PRO A 36 -28.81 6.08 -1.22
N GLU A 37 -28.13 4.97 -1.56
CA GLU A 37 -27.79 3.91 -0.60
C GLU A 37 -26.40 4.11 0.02
N GLY A 38 -25.59 5.04 -0.50
CA GLY A 38 -24.23 5.31 -0.02
C GLY A 38 -23.23 4.19 -0.35
N SER A 39 -23.58 3.28 -1.26
CA SER A 39 -22.77 2.08 -1.55
C SER A 39 -21.41 2.46 -2.15
N LEU A 40 -21.39 3.41 -3.10
CA LEU A 40 -20.16 3.85 -3.75
C LEU A 40 -19.26 4.63 -2.80
N ARG A 41 -19.86 5.46 -1.94
CA ARG A 41 -19.15 6.15 -0.86
C ARG A 41 -18.50 5.16 0.10
N LYS A 42 -19.26 4.14 0.51
CA LYS A 42 -18.77 3.10 1.42
C LYS A 42 -17.64 2.29 0.78
N GLN A 43 -17.81 1.79 -0.45
CA GLN A 43 -16.76 1.05 -1.16
C GLN A 43 -15.47 1.86 -1.32
N THR A 44 -15.60 3.16 -1.61
CA THR A 44 -14.44 4.07 -1.70
C THR A 44 -13.74 4.20 -0.35
N SER A 45 -14.49 4.43 0.74
CA SER A 45 -13.93 4.51 2.09
C SER A 45 -13.26 3.21 2.52
N ASP A 46 -13.92 2.07 2.30
CA ASP A 46 -13.39 0.75 2.66
C ASP A 46 -12.05 0.47 1.94
N LEU A 47 -11.91 0.90 0.67
CA LEU A 47 -10.65 0.81 -0.07
C LEU A 47 -9.57 1.74 0.47
N GLU A 48 -9.92 2.97 0.84
CA GLU A 48 -9.00 3.94 1.43
C GLU A 48 -8.46 3.44 2.77
N ASP A 49 -9.36 2.95 3.64
CA ASP A 49 -9.01 2.34 4.92
C ASP A 49 -8.10 1.11 4.72
N ALA A 50 -8.38 0.26 3.73
CA ALA A 50 -7.55 -0.89 3.43
C ALA A 50 -6.15 -0.52 2.92
N LEU A 51 -5.99 0.59 2.18
CA LEU A 51 -4.67 1.09 1.77
C LEU A 51 -3.93 1.73 2.94
N ASP A 52 -4.62 2.43 3.83
CA ASP A 52 -4.02 3.01 5.03
C ASP A 52 -3.54 1.91 5.99
N ASP A 53 -4.30 0.83 6.17
CA ASP A 53 -3.86 -0.35 6.91
C ASP A 53 -2.56 -0.95 6.32
N ILE A 54 -2.51 -1.12 5.00
CA ILE A 54 -1.30 -1.62 4.31
C ILE A 54 -0.14 -0.65 4.53
N ARG A 55 -0.38 0.66 4.44
CA ARG A 55 0.63 1.68 4.67
C ARG A 55 1.17 1.58 6.09
N GLN A 56 0.30 1.51 7.08
CA GLN A 56 0.69 1.37 8.48
C GLN A 56 1.48 0.08 8.72
N ALA A 57 1.03 -1.05 8.17
CA ALA A 57 1.77 -2.31 8.28
C ALA A 57 3.19 -2.25 7.66
N LEU A 58 3.37 -1.48 6.59
CA LEU A 58 4.67 -1.38 5.90
C LEU A 58 5.60 -0.31 6.49
N TYR A 59 5.04 0.78 7.02
CA TYR A 59 5.79 1.98 7.44
C TYR A 59 5.70 2.30 8.93
N GLY A 60 4.86 1.60 9.69
CA GLY A 60 4.58 1.85 11.10
C GLY A 60 3.45 2.86 11.33
N ASP A 61 3.04 3.02 12.58
CA ASP A 61 2.03 3.98 13.00
C ASP A 61 2.66 5.38 13.17
N PRO A 62 2.23 6.40 12.40
CA PRO A 62 2.80 7.75 12.53
C PRO A 62 2.46 8.43 13.87
N VAL A 63 1.35 8.07 14.51
CA VAL A 63 0.94 8.59 15.81
C VAL A 63 1.77 7.94 16.92
N ALA A 64 1.91 6.62 16.91
CA ALA A 64 2.74 5.91 17.88
C ALA A 64 4.20 6.39 17.82
N SER A 65 4.75 6.50 16.60
CA SER A 65 6.10 7.04 16.37
C SER A 65 6.25 8.48 16.87
N ARG A 66 5.25 9.33 16.69
CA ARG A 66 5.28 10.72 17.18
C ARG A 66 5.20 10.80 18.71
N LEU A 67 4.59 9.82 19.36
CA LEU A 67 4.40 9.76 20.81
C LEU A 67 5.51 8.96 21.52
N ASP A 68 6.58 8.58 20.81
CA ASP A 68 7.66 7.71 21.30
C ASP A 68 7.12 6.44 21.97
N GLN A 69 6.02 5.89 21.44
CA GLN A 69 5.47 4.62 21.89
C GLN A 69 6.27 3.46 21.29
N ASP A 70 6.49 2.42 22.10
CA ASP A 70 7.17 1.21 21.64
C ASP A 70 6.34 0.52 20.54
N GLU A 71 6.91 0.44 19.34
CA GLU A 71 6.36 -0.30 18.20
C GLU A 71 7.46 -1.19 17.60
N PRO A 72 7.14 -2.41 17.13
CA PRO A 72 8.07 -3.21 16.35
C PRO A 72 8.60 -2.44 15.13
N PHE A 73 9.86 -2.68 14.74
CA PHE A 73 10.41 -2.06 13.53
C PHE A 73 9.58 -2.43 12.30
N PRO A 74 9.06 -1.44 11.55
CA PRO A 74 8.27 -1.71 10.35
C PRO A 74 9.15 -2.22 9.21
N VAL A 75 8.50 -2.85 8.23
CA VAL A 75 9.17 -3.46 7.06
C VAL A 75 10.10 -2.47 6.37
N ALA A 76 9.64 -1.23 6.16
CA ALA A 76 10.43 -0.17 5.53
C ALA A 76 11.75 0.10 6.27
N THR A 77 11.71 0.21 7.60
CA THR A 77 12.88 0.47 8.44
C THR A 77 13.85 -0.69 8.39
N ARG A 78 13.36 -1.93 8.49
CA ARG A 78 14.20 -3.14 8.38
C ARG A 78 14.92 -3.22 7.03
N LEU A 79 14.21 -2.95 5.94
CA LEU A 79 14.79 -2.98 4.58
C LEU A 79 15.75 -1.82 4.32
N GLY A 80 15.51 -0.65 4.90
CA GLY A 80 16.41 0.49 4.85
C GLY A 80 17.73 0.17 5.56
N TYR A 81 17.65 -0.34 6.78
CA TYR A 81 18.81 -0.77 7.56
C TYR A 81 19.62 -1.86 6.85
N LEU A 82 18.96 -2.94 6.40
CA LEU A 82 19.62 -4.00 5.64
C LEU A 82 20.28 -3.48 4.35
N GLY A 83 19.61 -2.56 3.66
CA GLY A 83 20.16 -1.92 2.48
C GLY A 83 21.45 -1.17 2.78
N TYR A 84 21.43 -0.33 3.81
CA TYR A 84 22.58 0.48 4.22
C TYR A 84 23.77 -0.39 4.64
N GLU A 85 23.56 -1.36 5.54
CA GLU A 85 24.62 -2.22 6.08
C GLU A 85 25.26 -3.12 5.01
N ILE A 86 24.46 -3.63 4.07
CA ILE A 86 24.96 -4.55 3.05
C ILE A 86 25.61 -3.80 1.89
N TYR A 87 25.12 -2.61 1.52
CA TYR A 87 25.60 -1.90 0.33
C TYR A 87 27.09 -1.50 0.42
N GLY A 88 27.59 -1.22 1.62
CA GLY A 88 29.00 -0.86 1.86
C GLY A 88 29.91 -1.99 2.32
N SER A 89 29.39 -3.20 2.50
CA SER A 89 30.13 -4.30 3.14
C SER A 89 30.57 -5.37 2.15
N THR A 90 31.83 -5.78 2.24
CA THR A 90 32.37 -6.97 1.55
C THR A 90 32.32 -8.23 2.43
N ALA A 91 31.90 -8.09 3.69
CA ALA A 91 31.71 -9.23 4.58
C ALA A 91 30.41 -9.97 4.26
N GLY A 92 30.36 -11.27 4.55
CA GLY A 92 29.13 -12.07 4.40
C GLY A 92 27.99 -11.57 5.30
N LEU A 93 26.75 -11.97 4.99
CA LEU A 93 25.60 -11.68 5.84
C LEU A 93 25.81 -12.28 7.24
N THR A 94 25.58 -11.47 8.28
CA THR A 94 25.53 -11.95 9.66
C THR A 94 24.21 -12.67 9.90
N LYS A 95 24.15 -13.50 10.95
CA LYS A 95 22.90 -14.15 11.37
C LYS A 95 21.77 -13.14 11.62
N THR A 96 22.09 -11.99 12.22
CA THR A 96 21.13 -10.91 12.45
C THR A 96 20.56 -10.33 11.14
N HIS A 97 21.39 -10.21 10.09
CA HIS A 97 20.90 -9.77 8.78
C HIS A 97 19.95 -10.79 8.15
N GLU A 98 20.23 -12.09 8.30
CA GLU A 98 19.37 -13.17 7.79
C GLU A 98 18.01 -13.21 8.52
N GLU A 99 18.02 -13.03 9.84
CA GLU A 99 16.81 -12.96 10.67
C GLU A 99 15.97 -11.74 10.29
N ALA A 100 16.58 -10.55 10.17
CA ALA A 100 15.89 -9.34 9.76
C ALA A 100 15.29 -9.45 8.35
N LEU A 101 16.00 -10.10 7.41
CA LEU A 101 15.50 -10.37 6.06
C LEU A 101 14.29 -11.32 6.09
N THR A 102 14.35 -12.35 6.94
CA THR A 102 13.25 -13.33 7.08
C THR A 102 11.99 -12.66 7.62
N ILE A 103 12.12 -11.86 8.68
CA ILE A 103 11.01 -11.10 9.26
C ILE A 103 10.41 -10.14 8.22
N ALA A 104 11.25 -9.35 7.56
CA ALA A 104 10.79 -8.40 6.55
C ALA A 104 10.03 -9.10 5.40
N LEU A 105 10.47 -10.30 4.99
CA LEU A 105 9.77 -11.08 3.95
C LEU A 105 8.42 -11.60 4.45
N GLN A 106 8.37 -12.12 5.68
CA GLN A 106 7.14 -12.65 6.29
C GLN A 106 6.08 -11.56 6.49
N GLU A 107 6.49 -10.36 6.88
CA GLU A 107 5.59 -9.22 7.08
C GLU A 107 5.19 -8.55 5.75
N PHE A 108 6.11 -8.46 4.78
CA PHE A 108 5.84 -7.82 3.49
C PHE A 108 4.87 -8.63 2.63
N GLN A 109 5.06 -9.95 2.54
CA GLN A 109 4.37 -10.77 1.55
C GLN A 109 2.83 -10.71 1.67
N PRO A 110 2.21 -10.82 2.86
CA PRO A 110 0.76 -10.68 3.01
C PRO A 110 0.23 -9.31 2.56
N GLN A 111 0.96 -8.23 2.87
CA GLN A 111 0.56 -6.87 2.49
C GLN A 111 0.70 -6.65 0.99
N TYR A 112 1.72 -7.22 0.37
CA TYR A 112 1.89 -7.19 -1.08
C TYR A 112 0.76 -7.92 -1.81
N ASP A 113 0.33 -9.08 -1.31
CA ASP A 113 -0.78 -9.82 -1.90
C ASP A 113 -2.12 -9.11 -1.68
N ARG A 114 -2.35 -8.51 -0.51
CA ARG A 114 -3.51 -7.64 -0.26
C ARG A 114 -3.52 -6.45 -1.23
N LEU A 115 -2.41 -5.73 -1.36
CA LEU A 115 -2.30 -4.59 -2.28
C LEU A 115 -2.57 -4.98 -3.73
N LYS A 116 -2.04 -6.12 -4.18
CA LYS A 116 -2.32 -6.66 -5.53
C LYS A 116 -3.80 -6.92 -5.75
N LYS A 117 -4.49 -7.51 -4.76
CA LYS A 117 -5.92 -7.78 -4.84
C LYS A 117 -6.70 -6.47 -4.96
N LEU A 118 -6.43 -5.52 -4.05
CA LEU A 118 -7.08 -4.20 -4.08
C LEU A 118 -6.87 -3.52 -5.44
N ALA A 119 -5.66 -3.58 -6.01
CA ALA A 119 -5.33 -2.93 -7.28
C ALA A 119 -5.99 -3.59 -8.51
N ASN A 120 -6.02 -4.92 -8.54
CA ASN A 120 -6.39 -5.67 -9.75
C ASN A 120 -7.85 -6.09 -9.79
N GLU A 121 -8.51 -6.13 -8.64
CA GLU A 121 -9.88 -6.61 -8.48
C GLU A 121 -10.75 -5.48 -7.92
N ASP A 122 -10.55 -5.11 -6.66
CA ASP A 122 -11.50 -4.26 -5.92
C ASP A 122 -11.58 -2.83 -6.50
N LEU A 123 -10.45 -2.23 -6.87
CA LEU A 123 -10.42 -0.92 -7.53
C LEU A 123 -11.10 -0.96 -8.89
N LYS A 124 -10.92 -2.03 -9.67
CA LYS A 124 -11.57 -2.17 -10.99
C LYS A 124 -13.08 -2.35 -10.85
N ALA A 125 -13.52 -3.09 -9.84
CA ALA A 125 -14.94 -3.25 -9.54
C ALA A 125 -15.57 -1.89 -9.20
N LEU A 126 -14.94 -1.10 -8.31
CA LEU A 126 -15.40 0.25 -7.99
C LEU A 126 -15.44 1.15 -9.23
N GLU A 127 -14.40 1.12 -10.08
CA GLU A 127 -14.37 1.93 -11.30
C GLU A 127 -15.50 1.61 -12.28
N LYS A 128 -15.85 0.33 -12.41
CA LYS A 128 -16.98 -0.12 -13.22
C LYS A 128 -18.31 0.36 -12.64
N ASP A 129 -18.49 0.24 -11.33
CA ASP A 129 -19.73 0.69 -10.68
C ASP A 129 -19.90 2.21 -10.79
N LEU A 130 -18.79 2.97 -10.73
CA LEU A 130 -18.80 4.42 -10.95
C LEU A 130 -19.22 4.80 -12.37
N GLU A 131 -18.74 4.08 -13.37
CA GLU A 131 -19.13 4.30 -14.76
C GLU A 131 -20.61 3.99 -14.99
N ALA A 132 -21.10 2.86 -14.45
CA ALA A 132 -22.51 2.52 -14.48
C ALA A 132 -23.41 3.56 -13.79
N ALA A 133 -22.89 4.22 -12.75
CA ALA A 133 -23.56 5.31 -12.05
C ALA A 133 -23.45 6.68 -12.76
N GLY A 134 -22.78 6.75 -13.92
CA GLY A 134 -22.61 7.99 -14.68
C GLY A 134 -21.62 8.98 -14.06
N ALA A 135 -20.69 8.50 -13.23
CA ALA A 135 -19.67 9.35 -12.62
C ALA A 135 -18.71 9.94 -13.66
N PRO A 136 -18.27 11.19 -13.48
CA PRO A 136 -17.30 11.81 -14.38
C PRO A 136 -15.99 11.00 -14.42
N TYR A 137 -15.21 11.22 -15.48
CA TYR A 137 -13.91 10.58 -15.66
C TYR A 137 -12.96 10.87 -14.49
N THR A 138 -12.24 9.85 -14.04
CA THR A 138 -11.16 9.95 -13.05
C THR A 138 -9.82 9.52 -13.67
N PRO A 139 -8.70 10.16 -13.34
CA PRO A 139 -7.39 9.79 -13.87
C PRO A 139 -7.05 8.32 -13.61
N GLY A 140 -6.59 7.62 -14.65
CA GLY A 140 -6.20 6.21 -14.58
C GLY A 140 -7.36 5.22 -14.77
N ARG A 141 -8.62 5.69 -14.78
CA ARG A 141 -9.76 4.88 -15.24
C ARG A 141 -9.64 4.66 -16.74
N VAL A 142 -9.94 3.45 -17.22
CA VAL A 142 -10.10 3.16 -18.64
C VAL A 142 -11.58 3.30 -18.96
N PRO A 143 -12.01 4.29 -19.79
CA PRO A 143 -13.41 4.40 -20.21
C PRO A 143 -13.77 3.23 -21.14
N GLU A 144 -14.99 2.69 -21.02
CA GLU A 144 -15.56 1.76 -22.01
C GLU A 144 -16.28 2.49 -23.17
#